data_AF-A0A7K0YP70-F1
#
_entry.id   AF-A0A7K0YP70-F1
#
_cell.length_a   1.000
_cell.length_b   1.000
_cell.length_c   1.000
_cell.angle_alpha   90.00
_cell.angle_beta   90.00
_cell.angle_gamma   90.00
#
_symmetry.space_group_name_H-M   'P 1'
#
loop_
_entity.id
_entity.type
_entity.pdbx_description
1 polymer ?
#
loop_
_entity_poly.entity_id
_entity_poly.type
_entity_poly.pdbx_seq_one_letter_code
_entity_poly.pdbx_strand_id
1 'polypeptide(L)'
;MPPKILNLLATSSFIGFIYIKYRFGSLPVHPFFFQGGFTVIAVLAGTIILAAAEGAWFANRILISRPLTIIGKVSYGLYLWHVPVFFVLGKHVTSGPKPLRILIGIVIASAVTSLSWYFVEKPFLNVKNRRYGNVPAIP
;
A
#
# COMPACT_ATOMS: atom_id res chain seq x y z
N MET A 1 1.68 20.83 15.59
CA MET A 1 1.06 20.23 16.79
C MET A 1 2.16 19.68 17.68
N PRO A 2 1.98 19.55 19.01
CA PRO A 2 2.97 18.87 19.82
C PRO A 2 3.05 17.39 19.40
N PRO A 3 4.26 16.81 19.26
CA PRO A 3 4.48 15.47 18.70
C PRO A 3 3.76 14.36 19.48
N LYS A 4 3.54 14.56 20.78
CA LYS A 4 2.78 13.64 21.64
C LYS A 4 1.30 13.50 21.23
N ILE A 5 0.66 14.60 20.81
CA ILE A 5 -0.74 14.58 20.36
C ILE A 5 -0.85 13.82 19.03
N LEU A 6 0.07 14.06 18.10
CA LEU A 6 0.07 13.40 16.80
C LEU A 6 0.31 11.89 16.92
N ASN A 7 1.18 11.47 17.85
CA ASN A 7 1.40 10.07 18.20
C ASN A 7 0.12 9.39 18.74
N LEU A 8 -0.61 10.07 19.63
CA LEU A 8 -1.87 9.57 20.19
C LEU A 8 -2.96 9.45 19.12
N LEU A 9 -3.07 10.46 18.23
CA LEU A 9 -4.00 10.46 17.11
C LEU A 9 -3.71 9.32 16.12
N ALA A 10 -2.43 9.09 15.80
CA ALA A 10 -2.04 8.00 14.91
C ALA A 10 -2.33 6.62 15.53
N THR A 11 -2.06 6.47 16.83
CA THR A 11 -2.30 5.21 17.54
C THR A 11 -3.79 4.90 17.64
N SER A 12 -4.62 5.89 17.99
CA SER A 12 -6.08 5.74 17.97
C SER A 12 -6.63 5.47 16.56
N SER A 13 -6.05 6.11 15.53
CA SER A 13 -6.43 5.86 14.14
C SER A 13 -6.10 4.45 13.67
N PHE A 14 -4.93 3.94 14.06
CA PHE A 14 -4.51 2.57 13.77
C PHE A 14 -5.42 1.53 14.44
N ILE A 15 -5.79 1.77 15.71
CA ILE A 15 -6.77 0.94 16.43
C ILE A 15 -8.14 0.98 15.75
N GLY A 16 -8.59 2.18 15.35
CA GLY A 16 -9.85 2.36 14.62
C GLY A 16 -9.88 1.59 13.29
N PHE A 17 -8.76 1.60 12.55
CA PHE A 17 -8.62 0.84 11.30
C PHE A 17 -8.74 -0.68 11.53
N ILE A 18 -8.07 -1.19 12.57
CA ILE A 18 -8.16 -2.61 12.97
C ILE A 18 -9.59 -2.97 13.41
N TYR A 19 -10.23 -2.09 14.17
CA TYR A 19 -11.60 -2.29 14.64
C TYR A 19 -12.59 -2.37 13.48
N ILE A 20 -12.52 -1.46 12.50
CA ILE A 20 -13.39 -1.48 11.31
C ILE A 20 -13.16 -2.78 10.53
N LYS A 21 -11.91 -3.19 10.32
CA LYS A 21 -11.58 -4.46 9.66
C LYS A 21 -12.21 -5.65 10.40
N TYR A 22 -12.07 -5.71 11.72
CA TYR A 22 -12.61 -6.82 12.51
C TYR A 22 -14.14 -6.84 12.52
N ARG A 23 -14.77 -5.66 12.64
CA ARG A 23 -16.23 -5.52 12.76
C ARG A 23 -16.97 -5.81 11.45
N PHE A 24 -16.41 -5.35 10.32
CA PHE A 24 -17.07 -5.38 9.02
C PHE A 24 -16.42 -6.33 8.00
N GLY A 25 -15.22 -6.85 8.28
CA GLY A 25 -14.47 -7.71 7.35
C GLY A 25 -15.07 -9.10 7.13
N SER A 26 -16.04 -9.52 7.95
CA SER A 26 -16.75 -10.79 7.77
C SER A 26 -17.78 -10.75 6.64
N LEU A 27 -18.19 -9.56 6.18
CA LEU A 27 -19.22 -9.40 5.16
C LEU A 27 -18.58 -8.89 3.85
N PRO A 28 -18.87 -9.53 2.70
CA PRO A 28 -18.23 -9.18 1.43
C PRO A 28 -18.57 -7.75 0.95
N VAL A 29 -19.73 -7.21 1.32
CA VAL A 29 -20.09 -5.81 1.06
C VAL A 29 -21.07 -5.34 2.12
N HIS A 30 -20.67 -4.33 2.91
CA HIS A 30 -21.53 -3.72 3.94
C HIS A 30 -22.03 -2.34 3.48
N PRO A 31 -23.32 -2.00 3.65
CA PRO A 31 -23.85 -0.68 3.27
C PRO A 31 -23.08 0.50 3.88
N PHE A 32 -22.51 0.29 5.07
CA PHE A 32 -21.62 1.25 5.76
C PHE A 32 -20.50 1.79 4.86
N PHE A 33 -19.86 0.96 4.03
CA PHE A 33 -18.76 1.42 3.18
C PHE A 33 -19.23 2.48 2.18
N PHE A 34 -20.42 2.30 1.61
CA PHE A 34 -21.04 3.22 0.64
C PHE A 34 -21.71 4.43 1.30
N GLN A 35 -22.09 4.34 2.58
CA GLN A 35 -22.70 5.42 3.35
C GLN A 35 -21.67 6.34 4.05
N GLY A 36 -20.39 6.28 3.63
CA GLY A 36 -19.32 7.14 4.16
C GLY A 36 -18.23 6.39 4.94
N GLY A 37 -18.29 5.07 5.05
CA GLY A 37 -17.25 4.26 5.68
C GLY A 37 -15.89 4.42 4.99
N PHE A 38 -15.86 4.57 3.66
CA PHE A 38 -14.62 4.89 2.94
C PHE A 38 -14.02 6.23 3.35
N THR A 39 -14.85 7.24 3.62
CA THR A 39 -14.38 8.55 4.09
C THR A 39 -13.74 8.44 5.47
N VAL A 40 -14.35 7.68 6.39
CA VAL A 40 -13.77 7.43 7.71
C VAL A 40 -12.42 6.73 7.58
N ILE A 41 -12.33 5.69 6.76
CA ILE A 41 -11.08 4.96 6.49
C ILE A 41 -10.01 5.91 5.91
N ALA A 42 -10.39 6.79 4.98
CA ALA A 42 -9.48 7.75 4.37
C ALA A 42 -8.94 8.76 5.40
N VAL A 43 -9.79 9.26 6.31
CA VAL A 43 -9.36 10.17 7.39
C VAL A 43 -8.40 9.47 8.35
N LEU A 44 -8.72 8.24 8.78
CA LEU A 44 -7.86 7.44 9.65
C LEU A 44 -6.51 7.11 8.98
N ALA A 45 -6.50 6.83 7.68
CA ALA A 45 -5.27 6.62 6.93
C ALA A 45 -4.46 7.93 6.83
N GLY A 46 -5.13 9.05 6.55
CA GLY A 46 -4.50 10.37 6.45
C GLY A 46 -3.80 10.80 7.74
N THR A 47 -4.44 10.59 8.89
CA THR A 47 -3.82 10.91 10.20
C THR A 47 -2.58 10.05 10.49
N ILE A 48 -2.60 8.76 10.13
CA ILE A 48 -1.44 7.86 10.24
C ILE A 48 -0.30 8.35 9.33
N ILE A 49 -0.62 8.70 8.08
CA ILE A 49 0.37 9.19 7.11
C ILE A 49 0.98 10.51 7.59
N LEU A 50 0.18 11.46 8.08
CA LEU A 50 0.66 12.72 8.63
C LEU A 50 1.62 12.50 9.81
N ALA A 51 1.25 11.60 10.73
CA ALA A 51 2.09 11.26 11.87
C ALA A 51 3.39 10.56 11.50
N ALA A 52 3.38 9.76 10.43
CA ALA A 52 4.59 9.15 9.87
C ALA A 52 5.46 10.19 9.16
N ALA A 53 4.86 11.14 8.42
CA ALA A 53 5.58 12.19 7.71
C ALA A 53 6.28 13.17 8.67
N GLU A 54 5.64 13.54 9.77
CA GLU A 54 6.22 14.42 10.79
C GLU A 54 7.22 13.72 11.72
N GLY A 55 7.44 12.41 11.59
CA GLY A 55 8.35 11.69 12.47
C GLY A 55 7.84 11.46 13.90
N ALA A 56 6.60 11.88 14.20
CA ALA A 56 6.06 11.90 15.55
C ALA A 56 5.59 10.53 16.06
N TRP A 57 5.32 9.59 15.15
CA TRP A 57 4.78 8.27 15.52
C TRP A 57 5.88 7.28 15.93
N PHE A 58 5.70 6.56 17.04
CA PHE A 58 6.70 5.58 17.51
C PHE A 58 6.93 4.44 16.50
N ALA A 59 5.88 4.05 15.78
CA ALA A 59 5.95 2.98 14.77
C ALA A 59 6.69 3.40 13.50
N ASN A 60 7.09 4.67 13.38
CA ASN A 60 7.76 5.17 12.19
C ASN A 60 9.12 4.50 11.95
N ARG A 61 9.80 4.03 13.01
CA ARG A 61 11.02 3.22 12.88
C ARG A 61 10.79 1.93 12.09
N ILE A 62 9.62 1.33 12.22
CA ILE A 62 9.24 0.11 11.49
C ILE A 62 8.82 0.48 10.06
N LEU A 63 8.08 1.58 9.89
CA LEU A 63 7.63 2.05 8.58
C LEU A 63 8.78 2.42 7.64
N ILE A 64 9.83 3.03 8.20
CA ILE A 64 11.03 3.46 7.45
C ILE A 64 12.03 2.30 7.28
N SER A 65 11.72 1.11 7.78
CA SER A 65 12.59 -0.05 7.57
C SER A 65 12.81 -0.32 6.07
N ARG A 66 14.04 -0.67 5.72
CA ARG A 66 14.43 -1.00 4.33
C ARG A 66 13.47 -1.98 3.63
N PRO A 67 13.08 -3.12 4.23
CA PRO A 67 12.19 -4.06 3.55
C PRO A 67 10.82 -3.44 3.27
N LEU A 68 10.24 -2.70 4.22
CA LEU A 68 8.92 -2.11 4.05
C LEU A 68 8.93 -0.97 3.01
N THR A 69 10.02 -0.20 2.96
CA THR A 69 10.21 0.83 1.94
C THR A 69 10.35 0.23 0.53
N ILE A 70 11.05 -0.92 0.40
CA ILE A 70 11.16 -1.64 -0.87
C ILE A 70 9.78 -2.16 -1.30
N ILE A 71 9.02 -2.78 -0.38
CA ILE A 71 7.66 -3.24 -0.66
C ILE A 71 6.76 -2.09 -1.08
N GLY A 72 6.83 -0.95 -0.39
CA GLY A 72 6.06 0.26 -0.73
C GLY A 72 6.38 0.78 -2.13
N LYS A 73 7.65 0.79 -2.54
CA LYS A 73 8.06 1.16 -3.91
C LYS A 73 7.44 0.22 -4.94
N VAL A 74 7.55 -1.08 -4.71
CA VAL A 74 7.10 -2.13 -5.63
C VAL A 74 5.57 -2.29 -5.63
N SER A 75 4.86 -1.70 -4.66
CA SER A 75 3.41 -1.83 -4.48
C SER A 75 2.58 -1.38 -5.69
N TYR A 76 3.05 -0.35 -6.42
CA TYR A 76 2.36 0.15 -7.60
C TYR A 76 2.37 -0.87 -8.75
N GLY A 77 3.55 -1.40 -9.07
CA GLY A 77 3.65 -2.49 -10.05
C GLY A 77 2.85 -3.73 -9.62
N LEU A 78 2.82 -4.04 -8.32
CA LEU A 78 2.05 -5.18 -7.80
C LEU A 78 0.56 -4.95 -8.00
N TYR A 79 0.07 -3.74 -7.74
CA TYR A 79 -1.31 -3.36 -7.99
C TYR A 79 -1.69 -3.47 -9.48
N LEU A 80 -0.81 -3.09 -10.40
CA LEU A 80 -1.09 -3.22 -11.83
C LEU A 80 -1.09 -4.68 -12.31
N TRP A 81 -0.08 -5.46 -11.91
CA TRP A 81 0.15 -6.79 -12.47
C TRP A 81 -0.62 -7.91 -11.76
N HIS A 82 -1.08 -7.74 -10.52
CA HIS A 82 -1.84 -8.79 -9.85
C HIS A 82 -3.17 -9.07 -10.57
N VAL A 83 -3.93 -8.05 -10.98
CA VAL A 83 -5.23 -8.23 -11.66
C VAL A 83 -5.13 -9.08 -12.92
N PRO A 84 -4.28 -8.75 -13.93
CA PRO A 84 -4.18 -9.56 -15.14
C PRO A 84 -3.62 -10.95 -14.85
N VAL A 85 -2.65 -11.08 -13.94
CA VAL A 85 -2.09 -12.39 -13.57
C VAL A 85 -3.18 -13.29 -12.97
N PHE A 86 -3.91 -12.83 -11.97
CA PHE A 86 -4.99 -13.61 -11.36
C PHE A 86 -6.15 -13.87 -12.33
N PHE A 87 -6.44 -12.95 -13.25
CA PHE A 87 -7.44 -13.15 -14.29
C PHE A 87 -7.04 -14.28 -15.26
N VAL A 88 -5.80 -14.27 -15.75
CA VAL A 88 -5.27 -15.30 -16.67
C VAL A 88 -5.16 -16.66 -15.96
N LEU A 89 -4.66 -16.69 -14.71
CA LEU A 89 -4.64 -17.90 -13.88
C LEU A 89 -6.04 -18.41 -13.54
N GLY A 90 -7.03 -17.53 -13.38
CA GLY A 90 -8.42 -17.92 -13.18
C GLY A 90 -8.97 -18.67 -14.39
N LYS A 91 -8.70 -18.14 -15.59
CA LYS A 91 -9.24 -18.62 -16.87
C LYS A 91 -8.58 -19.89 -17.40
N HIS A 92 -7.26 -20.03 -17.30
CA HIS A 92 -6.52 -21.16 -17.89
C HIS A 92 -6.10 -22.21 -16.86
N VAL A 93 -6.05 -21.80 -15.59
CA VAL A 93 -5.64 -22.52 -14.37
C VAL A 93 -6.54 -23.60 -13.78
N THR A 94 -7.64 -24.06 -14.36
CA THR A 94 -8.81 -24.49 -13.54
C THR A 94 -8.61 -25.69 -12.62
N SER A 95 -7.56 -26.49 -12.84
CA SER A 95 -7.29 -27.74 -12.13
C SER A 95 -6.30 -27.57 -10.97
N GLY A 96 -6.54 -28.25 -9.84
CA GLY A 96 -5.63 -28.31 -8.69
C GLY A 96 -6.08 -27.52 -7.44
N PRO A 97 -5.35 -27.63 -6.31
CA PRO A 97 -5.73 -27.00 -5.06
C PRO A 97 -5.74 -25.47 -5.15
N LYS A 98 -6.84 -24.86 -4.70
CA LYS A 98 -7.00 -23.38 -4.61
C LYS A 98 -5.80 -22.66 -3.96
N PRO A 99 -5.27 -23.08 -2.80
CA PRO A 99 -4.14 -22.38 -2.16
C PRO A 99 -2.86 -22.42 -3.01
N LEU A 100 -2.61 -23.52 -3.72
CA LEU A 100 -1.46 -23.65 -4.61
C LEU A 100 -1.57 -22.68 -5.79
N ARG A 101 -2.75 -22.55 -6.39
CA ARG A 101 -3.01 -21.59 -7.49
C ARG A 101 -2.82 -20.14 -7.03
N ILE A 102 -3.26 -19.82 -5.82
CA ILE A 102 -3.06 -18.48 -5.23
C ILE A 102 -1.57 -18.23 -5.02
N LEU A 103 -0.84 -19.18 -4.45
CA LEU A 103 0.59 -19.05 -4.21
C LEU A 103 1.36 -18.82 -5.52
N ILE A 104 1.06 -19.61 -6.56
CA ILE A 104 1.64 -19.44 -7.90
C ILE A 104 1.30 -18.05 -8.45
N GLY A 105 0.05 -17.60 -8.33
CA GLY A 105 -0.37 -16.25 -8.74
C GLY A 105 0.40 -15.14 -8.03
N ILE A 106 0.62 -15.26 -6.72
CA ILE A 106 1.42 -14.30 -5.92
C ILE A 106 2.87 -14.29 -6.42
N VAL A 107 3.47 -15.45 -6.65
CA VAL A 107 4.86 -15.56 -7.12
C VAL A 107 5.00 -14.94 -8.51
N ILE A 108 4.11 -15.25 -9.44
CA ILE A 108 4.13 -14.69 -10.80
C ILE A 108 3.90 -13.19 -10.75
N ALA A 109 2.88 -12.72 -10.02
CA ALA A 109 2.61 -11.30 -9.88
C ALA A 109 3.82 -10.56 -9.29
N SER A 110 4.45 -11.10 -8.25
CA SER A 110 5.65 -10.52 -7.62
C SER A 110 6.85 -10.51 -8.56
N ALA A 111 7.05 -11.57 -9.34
CA ALA A 111 8.12 -11.66 -10.33
C ALA A 111 7.94 -10.65 -11.47
N VAL A 112 6.75 -10.60 -12.06
CA VAL A 112 6.39 -9.64 -13.13
C VAL A 112 6.50 -8.21 -12.63
N THR A 113 6.02 -7.97 -11.41
CA THR A 113 6.14 -6.67 -10.75
C THR A 113 7.59 -6.26 -10.55
N SER A 114 8.45 -7.17 -10.06
CA SER A 114 9.86 -6.87 -9.84
C SER A 114 10.58 -6.57 -11.16
N LEU A 115 10.22 -7.28 -12.24
CA LEU A 115 10.69 -7.02 -13.59
C LEU A 115 10.23 -5.65 -14.09
N SER A 116 8.94 -5.32 -13.93
CA SER A 116 8.35 -4.04 -14.30
C SER A 116 8.99 -2.88 -13.55
N TRP A 117 9.28 -3.05 -12.24
CA TRP A 117 9.97 -2.05 -11.44
C TRP A 117 11.36 -1.73 -12.00
N TYR A 118 12.11 -2.78 -12.38
CA TYR A 118 13.46 -2.61 -12.92
C TYR A 118 13.47 -2.01 -14.34
N PHE A 119 12.53 -2.42 -15.20
CA PHE A 119 12.51 -2.06 -16.63
C PHE A 119 11.71 -0.81 -16.97
N VAL A 120 10.69 -0.47 -16.18
CA VAL A 120 9.80 0.67 -16.47
C VAL A 120 9.98 1.74 -15.40
N GLU A 121 9.87 1.38 -14.14
CA GLU A 121 9.78 2.38 -13.07
C GLU A 121 11.13 3.07 -12.80
N LYS A 122 12.21 2.29 -12.72
CA LYS A 122 13.57 2.80 -12.51
C LYS A 122 14.05 3.77 -13.61
N PRO A 123 13.90 3.49 -14.93
CA PRO A 123 14.30 4.45 -15.96
C PRO A 123 13.44 5.71 -15.97
N PHE A 124 12.12 5.61 -15.77
CA PHE A 124 11.25 6.80 -15.74
C PHE A 124 11.54 7.70 -14.53
N LEU A 125 11.84 7.12 -13.37
CA LEU A 125 12.27 7.88 -12.18
C LEU A 125 13.60 8.60 -12.41
N ASN A 126 14.56 7.96 -13.10
CA ASN A 126 15.83 8.58 -13.46
C ASN A 126 15.66 9.74 -14.46
N VAL A 127 14.74 9.63 -15.42
CA VAL A 127 14.43 10.71 -16.36
C VAL A 127 13.78 11.90 -15.65
N LYS A 128 12.87 11.65 -14.70
CA LYS A 128 12.27 12.70 -13.86
C LYS A 128 13.33 13.44 -13.05
N ASN A 129 14.23 12.73 -12.38
CA ASN A 129 15.31 13.35 -11.59
C ASN A 129 16.26 14.17 -12.47
N ARG A 130 16.53 13.75 -13.71
CA ARG A 130 17.35 14.52 -14.65
C ARG A 130 16.65 15.79 -15.15
N ARG A 131 15.32 15.78 -15.29
CA ARG A 131 14.53 16.92 -15.78
C ARG A 131 14.17 17.94 -14.69
N TYR A 132 13.99 17.50 -13.45
CA TYR A 132 13.50 18.33 -12.34
C TYR A 132 14.45 18.41 -11.13
N GLY A 133 15.58 17.70 -11.14
CA GLY A 133 16.54 17.69 -10.02
C GLY A 133 17.34 18.99 -9.83
N ASN A 134 17.27 19.92 -10.79
CA ASN A 134 17.95 21.22 -10.75
C ASN A 134 17.02 22.40 -10.46
N VAL A 135 15.79 22.18 -10.00
CA VAL A 135 14.98 23.29 -9.50
C VAL A 135 15.51 23.65 -8.10
N PRO A 136 16.15 24.82 -7.92
CA PRO A 136 16.62 25.23 -6.60
C PRO A 136 15.44 25.22 -5.62
N ALA A 137 15.64 24.63 -4.44
CA ALA A 137 14.66 24.70 -3.37
C ALA A 137 14.35 26.18 -3.13
N ILE A 138 13.07 26.55 -3.27
CA ILE A 138 12.61 27.90 -2.97
C ILE A 138 12.88 28.13 -1.48
N PRO A 139 13.56 29.23 -1.10
CA PRO A 139 13.93 29.52 0.29
C PRO A 139 12.71 29.69 1.21
#